data_AF-A0A5S3VS66-F1
#
_entry.id   AF-A0A5S3VS66-F1
#
_cell.length_a   1.000
_cell.length_b   1.000
_cell.length_c   1.000
_cell.angle_alpha   90.00
_cell.angle_beta   90.00
_cell.angle_gamma   90.00
#
_symmetry.space_group_name_H-M   'P 1'
#
loop_
_entity.id
_entity.type
_entity.pdbx_description
1 polymer ?
#
loop_
_entity_poly.entity_id
_entity_poly.type
_entity_poly.pdbx_seq_one_letter_code
_entity_poly.pdbx_strand_id
1 'polypeptide(L)' 'WSDNTFGVTRVEDLPKAAIDYIKRVEEITGVPVDIISTGPDRVETMIVRNPFAE' A
#
# COMPACT_ATOMS: atom_id res chain seq x y z
N TRP A 1 -9.45 9.40 2.47
CA TRP A 1 -9.90 9.64 1.08
C TRP A 1 -11.36 9.19 0.97
N SER A 2 -12.11 9.70 0.00
CA SER A 2 -13.53 9.32 -0.21
C SER A 2 -13.70 8.19 -1.24
N ASP A 3 -12.71 8.01 -2.10
CA ASP A 3 -12.68 6.97 -3.12
C ASP A 3 -12.48 5.57 -2.51
N ASN A 4 -12.83 4.53 -3.25
CA ASN A 4 -12.66 3.16 -2.78
C ASN A 4 -11.23 2.65 -3.03
N THR A 5 -10.62 2.01 -2.03
CA THR A 5 -9.33 1.31 -2.15
C THR A 5 -9.49 -0.21 -2.12
N PHE A 6 -10.70 -0.72 -1.85
CA PHE A 6 -10.96 -2.15 -1.76
C PHE A 6 -10.58 -2.85 -3.08
N GLY A 7 -9.76 -3.88 -2.98
CA GLY A 7 -9.32 -4.70 -4.11
C GLY A 7 -8.35 -4.03 -5.09
N VAL A 8 -7.85 -2.82 -4.79
CA VAL A 8 -6.82 -2.17 -5.64
C VAL A 8 -5.52 -2.97 -5.59
N THR A 9 -4.94 -3.28 -6.76
CA THR A 9 -3.75 -4.16 -6.89
C THR A 9 -2.52 -3.45 -7.43
N ARG A 10 -2.59 -2.14 -7.69
CA ARG A 10 -1.48 -1.31 -8.17
C ARG A 10 -1.42 -0.02 -7.34
N VAL A 11 -0.21 0.41 -6.98
CA VAL A 11 -0.04 1.56 -6.07
C VAL A 11 -0.49 2.86 -6.73
N GLU A 12 -0.24 3.01 -8.03
CA GLU A 12 -0.64 4.17 -8.84
C GLU A 12 -2.16 4.33 -8.99
N ASP A 13 -2.93 3.26 -8.75
CA ASP A 13 -4.39 3.28 -8.79
C ASP A 13 -4.99 3.69 -7.42
N LEU A 14 -4.16 3.80 -6.37
CA LEU A 14 -4.61 4.32 -5.09
C LEU A 14 -4.87 5.83 -5.19
N PRO A 15 -5.87 6.34 -4.45
CA PRO A 15 -6.08 7.77 -4.32
C PRO A 15 -4.80 8.45 -3.80
N LYS A 16 -4.44 9.60 -4.38
CA LYS A 16 -3.24 10.33 -3.97
C LYS A 16 -3.14 10.55 -2.46
N ALA A 17 -4.26 10.88 -1.81
CA ALA A 17 -4.32 11.07 -0.36
C ALA A 17 -4.03 9.77 0.44
N ALA A 18 -4.28 8.60 -0.14
CA ALA A 18 -3.92 7.31 0.46
C ALA A 18 -2.42 7.05 0.41
N ILE A 19 -1.81 7.33 -0.75
CA ILE A 19 -0.36 7.25 -0.93
C ILE A 19 0.34 8.23 0.01
N ASP A 20 -0.15 9.47 0.11
CA ASP A 20 0.43 10.49 1.00
C ASP A 20 0.27 10.10 2.49
N TYR A 21 -0.82 9.42 2.86
CA TYR A 21 -1.01 8.88 4.21
C TYR A 21 -0.01 7.77 4.54
N ILE A 22 0.21 6.83 3.62
CA ILE A 22 1.22 5.75 3.79
C ILE A 22 2.61 6.37 3.98
N LYS A 23 3.00 7.32 3.12
CA LYS A 23 4.28 8.04 3.25
C LYS A 23 4.43 8.71 4.61
N ARG A 24 3.36 9.34 5.11
CA ARG A 24 3.40 9.99 6.42
C ARG A 24 3.61 8.99 7.55
N VAL A 25 3.05 7.78 7.46
CA VAL A 25 3.32 6.70 8.42
C VAL A 25 4.79 6.31 8.38
N GLU A 26 5.36 6.08 7.20
CA GLU A 26 6.79 5.75 7.03
C GLU A 26 7.71 6.82 7.62
N GLU A 27 7.42 8.10 7.40
CA GLU A 27 8.18 9.23 7.95
C GLU A 27 8.19 9.25 9.49
N ILE A 28 7.05 8.94 10.11
CA ILE A 28 6.91 8.98 11.57
C ILE A 28 7.60 7.77 12.22
N THR A 29 7.45 6.59 11.61
CA THR A 29 8.00 5.34 12.17
C THR A 29 9.47 5.15 11.82
N GLY A 30 9.95 5.76 10.73
CA GLY A 30 11.27 5.50 10.17
C GLY A 30 11.39 4.12 9.51
N VAL A 31 10.27 3.47 9.19
CA VAL A 31 10.21 2.10 8.65
C VAL A 31 9.36 2.09 7.37
N PRO A 32 9.81 1.42 6.28
CA PRO A 32 9.06 1.37 5.03
C PRO A 32 7.82 0.46 5.13
N VAL A 33 6.82 0.76 4.30
CA VAL A 33 5.65 -0.09 4.07
C VAL A 33 5.89 -0.94 2.82
N ASP A 34 6.37 -2.16 3.04
CA ASP A 34 6.78 -3.06 1.96
C ASP A 34 5.60 -3.83 1.33
N ILE A 35 4.47 -3.97 2.04
CA ILE A 35 3.27 -4.70 1.60
C ILE A 35 2.01 -3.93 1.97
N ILE A 36 1.07 -3.80 1.03
CA ILE A 36 -0.23 -3.14 1.23
C ILE A 36 -1.33 -4.14 0.84
N SER A 37 -2.16 -4.54 1.81
CA SER A 37 -3.35 -5.37 1.57
C SER A 37 -4.60 -4.50 1.46
N THR A 38 -5.40 -4.71 0.42
CA THR A 38 -6.59 -3.92 0.09
C THR A 38 -7.88 -4.73 0.14
N GLY A 39 -7.81 -6.01 0.52
CA GLY A 39 -8.98 -6.87 0.63
C GLY A 39 -8.64 -8.28 1.13
N PRO A 40 -9.66 -9.13 1.31
CA PRO A 40 -9.50 -10.49 1.84
C PRO A 40 -8.87 -11.49 0.87
N ASP A 41 -8.92 -11.25 -0.44
CA ASP A 41 -8.36 -12.18 -1.43
C ASP A 41 -6.83 -12.02 -1.54
N ARG A 42 -6.14 -13.10 -1.91
CA ARG A 42 -4.67 -13.12 -2.04
C ARG A 42 -4.17 -12.13 -3.09
N VAL A 43 -4.94 -11.95 -4.15
CA VAL A 43 -4.59 -11.04 -5.24
C VAL A 43 -4.77 -9.56 -4.86
N GLU A 44 -5.52 -9.27 -3.80
CA GLU A 44 -5.78 -7.93 -3.26
C GLU A 44 -4.63 -7.49 -2.32
N THR A 45 -3.40 -7.72 -2.76
CA THR A 45 -2.17 -7.39 -2.03
C THR A 45 -1.10 -6.89 -2.99
N MET A 46 -0.60 -5.70 -2.71
CA MET A 46 0.53 -5.09 -3.41
C MET A 46 1.83 -5.39 -2.64
N ILE A 47 2.77 -6.06 -3.30
CA ILE A 47 4.13 -6.27 -2.79
C ILE A 47 5.01 -5.18 -3.38
N VAL A 48 5.25 -4.11 -2.62
CA VAL A 48 6.09 -2.98 -3.03
C VAL A 48 7.56 -3.38 -2.99
N ARG A 49 7.94 -4.10 -1.92
CA ARG A 49 9.25 -4.73 -1.77
C ARG A 49 9.03 -6.15 -1.27
N ASN A 50 9.56 -7.13 -2.01
CA ASN A 50 9.45 -8.52 -1.61
C ASN A 50 10.43 -8.81 -0.46
N PRO A 51 9.98 -9.26 0.73
CA PRO A 51 10.86 -9.57 1.85
C PRO A 51 11.88 -10.69 1.57
N PHE A 52 11.64 -11.49 0.53
CA PHE A 52 12.50 -12.60 0.10
C PHE A 52 13.20 -12.35 -1.24
N ALA A 53 13.13 -11.15 -1.81
CA ALA A 53 13.94 -10.84 -3.00
C ALA A 53 15.42 -10.73 -2.61
N GLU A 54 16.29 -11.33 -3.42
CA GLU A 54 17.75 -11.18 -3.33
C GLU A 54 18.21 -9.75 -3.66
#